data_AF-A0A821YT80-F1
#
_entry.id   AF-A0A821YT80-F1
#
_cell.length_a   1.000
_cell.length_b   1.000
_cell.length_c   1.000
_cell.angle_alpha   90.00
_cell.angle_beta   90.00
_cell.angle_gamma   90.00
#
_symmetry.space_group_name_H-M   'P 1'
#
loop_
_entity.id
_entity.type
_entity.pdbx_description
1 polymer ?
#
loop_
_entity_poly.entity_id
_entity_poly.type
_entity_poly.pdbx_seq_one_letter_code
_entity_poly.pdbx_strand_id
1 'polypeptide(L)'
;MNIFTFLSLFIYVAVATSFTLPELHVIKKVSFKYPYSCQPGPLSYEGSALFLTDYGLLRNMPDLLYNGACGSDNTFDVMLAGDDFGVLTDLGDVPLEQVTASKAFNYERISGKDNTFASTVKVVNRHTYAALLAKSEIRALFVFRVENYEPSGPATISYAVKQYGIVQSIQEAPGFSWDEENH
;
A
#
# COMPACT_ATOMS: atom_id res chain seq x y z
N MET A 1 -2.03 19.35 -64.27
CA MET A 1 -1.84 19.92 -62.92
C MET A 1 -2.02 18.78 -61.93
N ASN A 2 -0.92 18.11 -61.56
CA ASN A 2 -0.94 16.90 -60.75
C ASN A 2 -0.78 17.27 -59.27
N ILE A 3 -1.77 16.91 -58.47
CA ILE A 3 -1.77 17.08 -57.02
C ILE A 3 -1.17 15.80 -56.42
N PHE A 4 0.03 15.90 -55.86
CA PHE A 4 0.62 14.84 -55.04
C PHE A 4 0.19 15.05 -53.58
N THR A 5 -0.73 14.21 -53.11
CA THR A 5 -1.14 14.17 -51.71
C THR A 5 -0.20 13.23 -50.96
N PHE A 6 0.68 13.79 -50.10
CA PHE A 6 1.53 13.01 -49.20
C PHE A 6 0.71 12.59 -47.98
N LEU A 7 0.35 11.31 -47.89
CA LEU A 7 -0.28 10.72 -46.71
C LEU A 7 0.83 10.33 -45.72
N SER A 8 1.02 11.13 -44.66
CA SER A 8 1.94 10.78 -43.57
C SER A 8 1.25 9.78 -42.63
N LEU A 9 1.71 8.53 -42.67
CA LEU A 9 1.29 7.47 -41.77
C LEU A 9 2.02 7.63 -40.42
N PHE A 10 1.35 8.18 -39.41
CA PHE A 10 1.86 8.17 -38.04
C PHE A 10 1.64 6.77 -37.44
N ILE A 11 2.71 5.99 -37.37
CA ILE A 11 2.73 4.74 -36.60
C ILE A 11 2.84 5.13 -35.12
N TYR A 12 1.73 5.07 -34.40
CA TYR A 12 1.75 5.11 -32.94
C TYR A 12 2.27 3.77 -32.44
N VAL A 13 3.57 3.72 -32.10
CA VAL A 13 4.12 2.62 -31.31
C VAL A 13 3.60 2.81 -29.89
N ALA A 14 2.56 2.07 -29.52
CA ALA A 14 2.16 1.93 -28.14
C ALA A 14 3.31 1.24 -27.39
N VAL A 15 4.15 2.02 -26.72
CA VAL A 15 5.14 1.49 -25.77
C VAL A 15 4.32 0.92 -24.61
N ALA A 16 4.17 -0.40 -24.58
CA ALA A 16 3.62 -1.07 -23.41
C ALA A 16 4.55 -0.76 -22.24
N THR A 17 4.15 0.16 -21.37
CA THR A 17 4.87 0.43 -20.13
C THR A 17 4.70 -0.77 -19.21
N SER A 18 5.68 -1.67 -19.25
CA SER A 18 5.76 -2.76 -18.28
C SER A 18 6.23 -2.19 -16.95
N PHE A 19 5.35 -2.12 -15.96
CA PHE A 19 5.72 -1.73 -14.61
C PHE A 19 6.42 -2.89 -13.92
N THR A 20 7.51 -2.59 -13.19
CA THR A 20 8.22 -3.60 -12.40
C THR A 20 7.38 -3.96 -11.18
N LEU A 21 7.08 -5.25 -11.03
CA LEU A 21 6.41 -5.80 -9.85
C LEU A 21 7.42 -6.01 -8.71
N PRO A 22 6.98 -5.95 -7.44
CA PRO A 22 7.90 -6.16 -6.32
C PRO A 22 8.31 -7.63 -6.23
N GLU A 23 9.55 -7.87 -5.80
CA GLU A 23 9.99 -9.21 -5.42
C GLU A 23 9.16 -9.73 -4.25
N LEU A 24 8.65 -10.95 -4.37
CA LEU A 24 7.88 -11.59 -3.32
C LEU A 24 8.82 -12.29 -2.33
N HIS A 25 8.45 -12.23 -1.06
CA HIS A 25 9.10 -12.93 0.06
C HIS A 25 10.54 -12.50 0.36
N VAL A 26 11.02 -11.44 -0.27
CA VAL A 26 12.30 -10.80 0.04
C VAL A 26 12.09 -9.73 1.10
N ILE A 27 12.86 -9.80 2.19
CA ILE A 27 12.82 -8.78 3.24
C ILE A 27 13.61 -7.56 2.77
N LYS A 28 12.94 -6.42 2.73
CA LYS A 28 13.50 -5.10 2.39
C LYS A 28 13.33 -4.17 3.58
N LYS A 29 14.09 -3.08 3.59
CA LYS A 29 14.04 -2.06 4.64
C LYS A 29 13.72 -0.71 4.04
N VAL A 30 12.88 0.06 4.72
CA VAL A 30 12.56 1.44 4.33
C VAL A 30 12.53 2.31 5.58
N SER A 31 13.01 3.55 5.43
CA SER A 31 12.97 4.56 6.47
C SER A 31 12.05 5.70 6.03
N PHE A 32 11.09 6.01 6.89
CA PHE A 32 10.28 7.21 6.82
C PHE A 32 11.02 8.33 7.55
N LYS A 33 11.11 9.51 6.93
CA LYS A 33 11.81 10.68 7.46
C LYS A 33 10.95 11.40 8.51
N TYR A 34 9.66 11.53 8.26
CA TYR A 34 8.72 12.26 9.10
C TYR A 34 7.28 11.75 8.88
N PRO A 35 6.37 11.91 9.85
CA PRO A 35 4.95 11.69 9.63
C PRO A 35 4.41 12.64 8.56
N TYR A 36 3.53 12.14 7.69
CA TYR A 36 2.99 12.89 6.55
C TYR A 36 2.44 14.27 6.90
N SER A 37 1.61 14.36 7.95
CA SER A 37 1.00 15.63 8.37
C SER A 37 1.96 16.58 9.08
N CYS A 38 3.22 16.16 9.31
CA CYS A 38 4.26 16.95 9.99
C CYS A 38 5.44 17.32 9.11
N GLN A 39 5.33 17.05 7.82
CA GLN A 39 6.42 17.36 6.92
C GLN A 39 6.67 18.88 6.84
N PRO A 40 7.94 19.29 6.75
CA PRO A 40 8.28 20.68 6.47
C PRO A 40 8.00 20.98 5.00
N GLY A 41 7.11 21.94 4.72
CA GLY A 41 6.83 22.43 3.36
C GLY A 41 5.48 21.94 2.80
N PRO A 42 5.31 21.92 1.46
CA PRO A 42 4.06 21.48 0.85
C PRO A 42 3.82 19.98 1.13
N LEU A 43 2.56 19.61 1.31
CA LEU A 43 2.22 18.21 1.57
C LEU A 43 2.60 17.33 0.37
N SER A 44 3.50 16.39 0.61
CA SER A 44 3.98 15.38 -0.31
C SER A 44 4.12 14.03 0.40
N TYR A 45 4.10 12.94 -0.38
CA TYR A 45 4.39 11.61 0.16
C TYR A 45 5.90 11.31 0.26
N GLU A 46 6.76 12.25 -0.17
CA GLU A 46 8.20 12.04 -0.13
C GLU A 46 8.66 11.83 1.33
N GLY A 47 9.30 10.69 1.59
CA GLY A 47 9.81 10.36 2.91
C GLY A 47 8.75 10.00 3.96
N SER A 48 7.45 10.07 3.65
CA SER A 48 6.37 9.70 4.56
C SER A 48 5.58 8.48 4.07
N ALA A 49 5.77 8.04 2.83
CA ALA A 49 5.03 6.92 2.29
C ALA A 49 5.92 5.83 1.67
N LEU A 50 5.39 4.60 1.67
CA LEU A 50 5.96 3.46 0.98
C LEU A 50 5.18 3.24 -0.32
N PHE A 51 5.93 3.13 -1.42
CA PHE A 51 5.46 2.65 -2.71
C PHE A 51 6.17 1.32 -3.00
N LEU A 52 5.42 0.25 -3.21
CA LEU A 52 5.94 -1.07 -3.53
C LEU A 52 6.34 -1.18 -5.01
N THR A 53 5.83 -0.28 -5.87
CA THR A 53 6.12 -0.24 -7.30
C THR A 53 6.19 1.17 -7.85
N ASP A 54 6.85 1.31 -9.00
CA ASP A 54 6.85 2.54 -9.79
C ASP A 54 5.45 2.90 -10.31
N TYR A 55 4.56 1.92 -10.44
CA TYR A 55 3.16 2.14 -10.80
C TYR A 55 2.42 2.97 -9.75
N GLY A 56 2.53 2.55 -8.47
CA GLY A 56 1.95 3.28 -7.36
C GLY A 56 2.56 4.67 -7.22
N LEU A 57 3.88 4.77 -7.39
CA LEU A 57 4.61 6.04 -7.35
C LEU A 57 4.11 7.01 -8.44
N LEU A 58 4.03 6.56 -9.69
CA LEU A 58 3.59 7.38 -10.83
C LEU A 58 2.16 7.89 -10.65
N ARG A 59 1.28 7.08 -10.04
CA ARG A 59 -0.10 7.46 -9.75
C ARG A 59 -0.27 8.18 -8.40
N ASN A 60 0.82 8.44 -7.68
CA ASN A 60 0.78 9.04 -6.37
C ASN A 60 -0.16 8.30 -5.40
N MET A 61 -0.15 6.96 -5.47
CA MET A 61 -0.99 6.03 -4.71
C MET A 61 -0.10 5.19 -3.80
N PRO A 62 0.14 5.62 -2.55
CA PRO A 62 0.97 4.86 -1.62
C PRO A 62 0.33 3.54 -1.18
N ASP A 63 1.17 2.55 -0.90
CA ASP A 63 0.76 1.28 -0.32
C ASP A 63 0.70 1.33 1.22
N LEU A 64 1.50 2.22 1.83
CA LEU A 64 1.49 2.51 3.27
C LEU A 64 1.87 3.97 3.50
N LEU A 65 1.11 4.68 4.33
CA LEU A 65 1.45 6.02 4.78
C LEU A 65 1.87 6.01 6.25
N TYR A 66 3.02 6.60 6.56
CA TYR A 66 3.39 6.95 7.92
C TYR A 66 2.86 8.36 8.24
N ASN A 67 1.93 8.44 9.19
CA ASN A 67 1.16 9.65 9.48
C ASN A 67 1.12 9.97 10.97
N GLY A 68 0.60 11.14 11.35
CA GLY A 68 0.47 11.58 12.74
C GLY A 68 0.35 13.10 12.89
N ALA A 69 -0.14 13.59 14.03
CA ALA A 69 -0.44 15.00 14.28
C ALA A 69 0.57 15.70 15.21
N CYS A 70 1.84 15.68 14.79
CA CYS A 70 2.94 16.56 15.24
C CYS A 70 3.00 16.79 16.75
N GLY A 71 3.14 15.68 17.48
CA GLY A 71 3.06 15.65 18.96
C GLY A 71 2.03 14.64 19.48
N SER A 72 1.25 14.02 18.59
CA SER A 72 0.40 12.87 18.91
C SER A 72 1.10 11.54 18.59
N ASP A 73 0.44 10.43 18.94
CA ASP A 73 0.79 9.10 18.44
C ASP A 73 0.81 9.11 16.90
N ASN A 74 1.83 8.51 16.31
CA ASN A 74 1.91 8.30 14.87
C ASN A 74 1.21 6.99 14.50
N THR A 75 0.77 6.93 13.25
CA THR A 75 0.04 5.80 12.70
C THR A 75 0.63 5.33 11.38
N PHE A 76 0.28 4.10 11.03
CA PHE A 76 0.31 3.64 9.66
C PHE A 76 -1.12 3.59 9.10
N ASP A 77 -1.29 4.14 7.91
CA ASP A 77 -2.57 4.21 7.20
C ASP A 77 -2.48 3.51 5.83
N VAL A 78 -3.56 2.85 5.40
CA VAL A 78 -3.66 2.17 4.09
C VAL A 78 -4.82 2.64 3.21
N MET A 79 -5.86 3.24 3.81
CA MET A 79 -6.97 3.87 3.08
C MET A 79 -6.71 5.37 2.95
N LEU A 80 -6.17 5.78 1.80
CA LEU A 80 -5.71 7.16 1.58
C LEU A 80 -6.63 7.95 0.66
N ALA A 81 -7.48 7.25 -0.09
CA ALA A 81 -8.56 7.80 -0.91
C ALA A 81 -9.90 7.21 -0.47
N GLY A 82 -11.01 7.91 -0.79
CA GLY A 82 -12.35 7.53 -0.32
C GLY A 82 -12.87 6.21 -0.92
N ASP A 83 -12.31 5.76 -2.03
CA ASP A 83 -12.66 4.53 -2.76
C ASP A 83 -11.65 3.39 -2.55
N ASP A 84 -10.57 3.63 -1.81
CA ASP A 84 -9.59 2.59 -1.48
C ASP A 84 -10.15 1.67 -0.39
N PHE A 85 -10.06 0.35 -0.58
CA PHE A 85 -10.17 -0.59 0.52
C PHE A 85 -8.77 -1.05 0.97
N GLY A 86 -8.52 -0.98 2.27
CA GLY A 86 -7.29 -1.48 2.86
C GLY A 86 -7.46 -1.72 4.35
N VAL A 87 -6.88 -2.81 4.84
CA VAL A 87 -6.87 -3.12 6.28
C VAL A 87 -5.48 -3.51 6.74
N LEU A 88 -5.20 -3.10 7.96
CA LEU A 88 -4.04 -3.44 8.75
C LEU A 88 -4.48 -4.28 9.94
N THR A 89 -3.60 -5.17 10.37
CA THR A 89 -3.74 -5.88 11.64
C THR A 89 -2.39 -5.93 12.33
N ASP A 90 -2.38 -5.65 13.64
CA ASP A 90 -1.22 -5.79 14.50
C ASP A 90 -1.11 -7.24 14.97
N LEU A 91 0.00 -7.90 14.65
CA LEU A 91 0.29 -9.28 15.02
C LEU A 91 1.17 -9.36 16.29
N GLY A 92 1.52 -8.21 16.88
CA GLY A 92 2.40 -8.11 18.04
C GLY A 92 3.85 -8.45 17.72
N ASP A 93 4.57 -8.99 18.70
CA ASP A 93 6.00 -9.33 18.59
C ASP A 93 6.23 -10.69 17.90
N VAL A 94 5.74 -10.83 16.67
CA VAL A 94 6.01 -11.99 15.81
C VAL A 94 7.16 -11.64 14.86
N PRO A 95 8.18 -12.50 14.66
CA PRO A 95 9.22 -12.25 13.67
C PRO A 95 8.66 -12.23 12.23
N LEU A 96 9.13 -11.29 11.41
CA LEU A 96 8.64 -11.06 10.04
C LEU A 96 8.77 -12.32 9.16
N GLU A 97 9.84 -13.09 9.35
CA GLU A 97 10.17 -14.33 8.63
C GLU A 97 9.13 -15.43 8.87
N GLN A 98 8.45 -15.41 10.01
CA GLN A 98 7.50 -16.44 10.40
C GLN A 98 6.08 -16.18 9.89
N VAL A 99 5.82 -14.98 9.36
CA VAL A 99 4.49 -14.58 8.87
C VAL A 99 4.31 -15.02 7.42
N THR A 100 3.41 -15.97 7.22
CA THR A 100 2.92 -16.39 5.88
C THR A 100 1.61 -15.70 5.55
N ALA A 101 1.18 -15.73 4.28
CA ALA A 101 -0.12 -15.16 3.88
C ALA A 101 -1.29 -15.79 4.66
N SER A 102 -1.27 -17.12 4.84
CA SER A 102 -2.29 -17.81 5.66
C SER A 102 -2.23 -17.36 7.11
N LYS A 103 -1.03 -17.25 7.68
CA LYS A 103 -0.81 -16.84 9.07
C LYS A 103 -1.26 -15.41 9.34
N ALA A 104 -1.04 -14.48 8.41
CA ALA A 104 -1.43 -13.08 8.55
C ALA A 104 -2.93 -12.87 8.81
N PHE A 105 -3.80 -13.80 8.38
CA PHE A 105 -5.25 -13.70 8.52
C PHE A 105 -5.91 -14.92 9.19
N ASN A 106 -5.13 -15.82 9.79
CA ASN A 106 -5.68 -16.98 10.47
C ASN A 106 -5.86 -16.68 11.96
N TYR A 107 -7.11 -16.41 12.33
CA TYR A 107 -7.57 -16.11 13.68
C TYR A 107 -7.24 -17.21 14.72
N GLU A 108 -7.10 -18.47 14.31
CA GLU A 108 -6.88 -19.60 15.22
C GLU A 108 -5.40 -19.96 15.45
N ARG A 109 -4.49 -19.49 14.58
CA ARG A 109 -3.10 -20.01 14.51
C ARG A 109 -1.99 -18.98 14.73
N ILE A 110 -2.33 -17.72 15.00
CA ILE A 110 -1.39 -16.71 15.48
C ILE A 110 -1.88 -16.15 16.81
N SER A 111 -0.93 -15.91 17.71
CA SER A 111 -1.06 -15.14 18.95
C SER A 111 -1.80 -13.82 18.68
N GLY A 112 -3.11 -13.83 18.89
CA GLY A 112 -4.00 -12.73 18.52
C GLY A 112 -5.46 -13.15 18.54
N LYS A 113 -5.90 -13.84 19.61
CA LYS A 113 -7.31 -13.70 20.01
C LYS A 113 -7.50 -12.19 20.16
N ASP A 114 -8.39 -11.61 19.34
CA ASP A 114 -8.73 -10.17 19.30
C ASP A 114 -8.00 -9.32 18.23
N ASN A 115 -7.33 -9.91 17.23
CA ASN A 115 -6.81 -9.14 16.10
C ASN A 115 -7.95 -8.40 15.38
N THR A 116 -7.98 -7.08 15.51
CA THR A 116 -8.92 -6.21 14.80
C THR A 116 -8.32 -5.74 13.50
N PHE A 117 -9.14 -5.70 12.46
CA PHE A 117 -8.80 -5.08 11.18
C PHE A 117 -9.16 -3.60 11.26
N ALA A 118 -8.19 -2.74 10.96
CA ALA A 118 -8.39 -1.31 10.93
C ALA A 118 -7.71 -0.70 9.71
N SER A 119 -8.25 0.39 9.17
CA SER A 119 -7.60 1.16 8.10
C SER A 119 -6.35 1.91 8.55
N THR A 120 -6.22 2.09 9.88
CA THR A 120 -5.17 2.83 10.57
C THR A 120 -4.75 2.07 11.84
N VAL A 121 -3.45 1.95 12.10
CA VAL A 121 -2.90 1.35 13.33
C VAL A 121 -1.83 2.24 13.94
N LYS A 122 -1.69 2.21 15.27
CA LYS A 122 -0.62 2.93 15.97
C LYS A 122 0.74 2.29 15.67
N VAL A 123 1.78 3.12 15.55
CA VAL A 123 3.16 2.64 15.41
C VAL A 123 3.70 2.17 16.75
N VAL A 124 4.07 0.89 16.84
CA VAL A 124 4.65 0.29 18.05
C VAL A 124 5.97 -0.39 17.70
N ASN A 125 7.04 -0.05 18.43
CA ASN A 125 8.36 -0.66 18.21
C ASN A 125 8.29 -2.18 18.35
N ARG A 126 9.00 -2.89 17.47
CA ARG A 126 9.09 -4.36 17.40
C ARG A 126 7.78 -5.09 17.07
N HIS A 127 6.68 -4.37 16.86
CA HIS A 127 5.45 -5.00 16.39
C HIS A 127 5.55 -5.31 14.89
N THR A 128 4.89 -6.39 14.50
CA THR A 128 4.71 -6.81 13.12
C THR A 128 3.27 -6.69 12.73
N TYR A 129 3.05 -6.16 11.55
CA TYR A 129 1.74 -5.86 11.00
C TYR A 129 1.57 -6.61 9.68
N ALA A 130 0.32 -6.96 9.36
CA ALA A 130 -0.06 -7.38 8.03
C ALA A 130 -0.99 -6.34 7.40
N ALA A 131 -0.75 -6.04 6.13
CA ALA A 131 -1.52 -5.10 5.33
C ALA A 131 -2.15 -5.82 4.14
N LEU A 132 -3.47 -5.76 4.02
CA LEU A 132 -4.23 -6.22 2.86
C LEU A 132 -4.78 -5.00 2.13
N LEU A 133 -4.42 -4.85 0.86
CA LEU A 133 -4.85 -3.74 0.01
C LEU A 133 -5.74 -4.27 -1.12
N ALA A 134 -6.88 -3.61 -1.32
CA ALA A 134 -7.74 -3.76 -2.48
C ALA A 134 -8.19 -2.38 -2.98
N LYS A 135 -7.27 -1.69 -3.65
CA LYS A 135 -7.50 -0.37 -4.28
C LYS A 135 -8.16 -0.53 -5.65
N SER A 136 -8.53 0.54 -6.34
CA SER A 136 -9.13 0.45 -7.69
C SER A 136 -8.30 -0.42 -8.66
N GLU A 137 -6.98 -0.27 -8.66
CA GLU A 137 -6.07 -0.96 -9.59
C GLU A 137 -4.99 -1.83 -8.92
N ILE A 138 -4.91 -1.87 -7.59
CA ILE A 138 -3.90 -2.67 -6.86
C ILE A 138 -4.57 -3.70 -5.96
N ARG A 139 -4.06 -4.92 -5.99
CA ARG A 139 -4.28 -5.94 -4.95
C ARG A 139 -2.95 -6.30 -4.34
N ALA A 140 -2.79 -6.11 -3.04
CA ALA A 140 -1.53 -6.43 -2.38
C ALA A 140 -1.74 -7.05 -1.00
N LEU A 141 -0.81 -7.93 -0.64
CA LEU A 141 -0.61 -8.39 0.72
C LEU A 141 0.87 -8.24 1.04
N PHE A 142 1.18 -7.49 2.08
CA PHE A 142 2.53 -7.42 2.60
C PHE A 142 2.50 -7.39 4.13
N VAL A 143 3.65 -7.71 4.70
CA VAL A 143 3.87 -7.69 6.15
C VAL A 143 5.04 -6.78 6.43
N PHE A 144 5.01 -6.09 7.57
CA PHE A 144 6.10 -5.23 7.98
C PHE A 144 6.29 -5.22 9.48
N ARG A 145 7.53 -5.06 9.92
CA ARG A 145 7.93 -4.98 11.31
C ARG A 145 8.58 -3.64 11.58
N VAL A 146 8.19 -2.99 12.67
CA VAL A 146 8.79 -1.73 13.10
C VAL A 146 10.14 -2.03 13.78
N GLU A 147 11.22 -1.59 13.15
CA GLU A 147 12.58 -1.76 13.65
C GLU A 147 12.95 -0.66 14.63
N ASN A 148 12.59 0.58 14.28
CA ASN A 148 12.81 1.77 15.09
C ASN A 148 11.69 2.78 14.85
N TYR A 149 11.29 3.48 15.89
CA TYR A 149 10.24 4.50 15.86
C TYR A 149 10.50 5.56 16.91
N GLU A 150 10.49 6.82 16.47
CA GLU A 150 10.54 8.01 17.31
C GLU A 150 9.21 8.80 17.19
N PRO A 151 8.50 9.10 18.29
CA PRO A 151 7.16 9.70 18.25
C PRO A 151 7.00 11.00 17.46
N SER A 152 8.05 11.81 17.32
CA SER A 152 8.01 13.04 16.51
C SER A 152 9.02 13.00 15.37
N GLY A 153 9.50 11.81 15.02
CA GLY A 153 10.66 11.62 14.19
C GLY A 153 10.49 10.48 13.19
N PRO A 154 11.61 9.92 12.73
CA PRO A 154 11.61 8.88 11.72
C PRO A 154 11.05 7.57 12.27
N ALA A 155 10.55 6.77 11.34
CA ALA A 155 10.25 5.37 11.58
C ALA A 155 11.02 4.54 10.55
N THR A 156 11.45 3.34 10.94
CA THR A 156 12.09 2.40 10.03
C THR A 156 11.40 1.07 10.17
N ILE A 157 11.03 0.49 9.03
CA ILE A 157 10.40 -0.83 8.98
C ILE A 157 11.22 -1.77 8.11
N SER A 158 11.20 -3.05 8.47
CA SER A 158 11.49 -4.14 7.55
C SER A 158 10.17 -4.65 6.99
N TYR A 159 10.08 -4.98 5.70
CA TYR A 159 8.85 -5.47 5.09
C TYR A 159 9.12 -6.58 4.07
N ALA A 160 8.10 -7.40 3.83
CA ALA A 160 8.12 -8.42 2.79
C ALA A 160 6.76 -8.51 2.10
N VAL A 161 6.76 -8.44 0.77
CA VAL A 161 5.55 -8.61 -0.04
C VAL A 161 5.22 -10.09 -0.14
N LYS A 162 3.95 -10.45 0.09
CA LYS A 162 3.45 -11.82 -0.02
C LYS A 162 2.62 -12.03 -1.28
N GLN A 163 1.92 -10.98 -1.72
CA GLN A 163 1.18 -10.94 -2.97
C GLN A 163 1.14 -9.51 -3.49
N TYR A 164 1.23 -9.33 -4.80
CA TYR A 164 1.02 -8.03 -5.44
C TYR A 164 0.49 -8.24 -6.86
N GLY A 165 -0.49 -7.45 -7.27
CA GLY A 165 -1.06 -7.46 -8.61
C GLY A 165 -1.60 -6.09 -9.00
N ILE A 166 -1.36 -5.73 -10.26
CA ILE A 166 -1.99 -4.58 -10.91
C ILE A 166 -3.20 -5.12 -11.67
N VAL A 167 -4.39 -4.64 -11.32
CA VAL A 167 -5.68 -5.04 -11.91
C VAL A 167 -6.07 -3.98 -12.94
N GLN A 168 -6.15 -4.38 -14.21
CA GLN A 168 -6.47 -3.48 -15.32
C GLN A 168 -7.92 -3.56 -15.81
N SER A 169 -8.74 -4.47 -15.25
CA SER A 169 -10.14 -4.66 -15.65
C SER A 169 -11.07 -4.57 -14.46
N ILE A 170 -11.96 -3.58 -14.48
CA ILE A 170 -13.14 -3.52 -13.61
C ILE A 170 -14.30 -4.04 -14.48
N GLN A 171 -14.63 -5.32 -14.34
CA GLN A 171 -15.94 -5.80 -14.79
C GLN A 171 -16.83 -5.86 -13.56
N GLU A 172 -17.82 -4.97 -13.52
CA GLU A 172 -18.85 -5.02 -12.49
C GLU A 172 -19.89 -6.07 -12.87
N ALA A 173 -20.37 -6.82 -11.87
CA ALA A 173 -21.48 -7.74 -12.10
C ALA A 173 -22.75 -6.93 -12.45
N PRO A 174 -23.61 -7.44 -13.36
CA PRO A 174 -24.90 -6.80 -13.62
C PRO A 174 -25.70 -6.62 -12.32
N GLY A 175 -26.19 -5.40 -12.06
CA GLY A 175 -26.95 -5.07 -10.86
C GLY A 175 -26.11 -4.58 -9.67
N PHE A 176 -24.79 -4.44 -9.81
CA PHE A 176 -23.99 -3.76 -8.81
C PHE A 176 -24.41 -2.28 -8.67
N SER A 177 -24.63 -1.85 -7.43
CA SER A 177 -24.85 -0.46 -7.04
C SER A 177 -24.32 -0.28 -5.62
N TRP A 178 -23.55 0.79 -5.39
CA TRP A 178 -23.00 1.11 -4.07
C TRP A 178 -24.07 1.43 -3.03
N ASP A 179 -25.27 1.81 -3.50
CA ASP A 179 -26.38 2.27 -2.68
C ASP A 179 -27.50 1.23 -2.53
N GLU A 180 -27.38 0.06 -3.19
CA GLU A 180 -28.40 -0.98 -3.14
C GLU A 180 -28.31 -1.76 -1.81
N GLU A 181 -29.43 -1.85 -1.10
CA GLU A 181 -29.52 -2.68 0.11
C GLU A 181 -29.64 -4.17 -0.23
N ASN A 182 -29.09 -5.02 0.64
CA ASN A 182 -29.30 -6.46 0.54
C ASN A 182 -30.76 -6.78 0.90
N HIS A 183 -31.41 -7.59 0.06
CA HIS A 183 -32.75 -8.13 0.29
C HIS A 183 -32.73 -9.59 0.72
#